data_AF-A0A2N6FNP3-F1
#
_entry.id   AF-A0A2N6FNP3-F1
#
_cell.length_a   1.000
_cell.length_b   1.000
_cell.length_c   1.000
_cell.angle_alpha   90.00
_cell.angle_beta   90.00
_cell.angle_gamma   90.00
#
_symmetry.space_group_name_H-M   'P 1'
#
loop_
_entity.id
_entity.type
_entity.pdbx_description
1 polymer ?
#
loop_
_entity_poly.entity_id
_entity_poly.type
_entity_poly.pdbx_seq_one_letter_code
_entity_poly.pdbx_strand_id
1 'polypeptide(L)'
;MADQVVLPAGIRRHRNKAFIRQTEGFELSLLDDCDNAYRLTAAVSAGKVPTLIEEFARFLQGDAFFILEFYPNDPLLSRPSGLAERPVPTVYYSPYLATDYILQTIAPYLERMIHDGFVGFGLANNRRGLEFF
;
A
#
# COMPACT_ATOMS: atom_id res chain seq x y z
N MET A 1 -30.30 -2.83 19.74
CA MET A 1 -29.87 -3.81 18.71
C MET A 1 -28.96 -3.05 17.77
N ALA A 2 -27.64 -3.18 17.93
CA ALA A 2 -26.68 -2.46 17.10
C ALA A 2 -26.42 -3.30 15.85
N ASP A 3 -26.67 -2.71 14.68
CA ASP A 3 -26.37 -3.28 13.37
C ASP A 3 -24.95 -3.86 13.37
N GLN A 4 -24.85 -5.16 13.09
CA GLN A 4 -23.59 -5.79 12.74
C GLN A 4 -23.18 -5.25 11.38
N VAL A 5 -22.42 -4.16 11.38
CA VAL A 5 -21.69 -3.69 10.20
C VAL A 5 -20.70 -4.79 9.82
N VAL A 6 -21.03 -5.55 8.77
CA VAL A 6 -20.12 -6.53 8.16
C VAL A 6 -19.07 -5.73 7.40
N LEU A 7 -17.86 -5.65 7.96
CA LEU A 7 -16.75 -4.93 7.35
C LEU A 7 -16.13 -5.78 6.23
N PRO A 8 -15.82 -5.20 5.06
CA PRO A 8 -15.18 -5.94 3.97
C PRO A 8 -13.75 -6.40 4.34
N ALA A 9 -13.30 -7.49 3.74
CA ALA A 9 -11.96 -8.09 3.87
C ALA A 9 -11.56 -8.69 5.25
N GLY A 10 -12.48 -8.78 6.21
CA GLY A 10 -12.20 -9.39 7.52
C GLY A 10 -11.23 -8.59 8.39
N ILE A 11 -10.94 -7.35 8.01
CA ILE A 11 -10.08 -6.43 8.76
C ILE A 11 -10.95 -5.69 9.79
N ARG A 12 -10.44 -5.51 11.00
CA ARG A 12 -11.18 -4.85 12.10
C ARG A 12 -10.64 -3.46 12.36
N ARG A 13 -11.52 -2.52 12.72
CA ARG A 13 -11.09 -1.20 13.20
C ARG A 13 -10.22 -1.37 14.45
N HIS A 14 -9.08 -0.68 14.49
CA HIS A 14 -8.19 -0.73 15.65
C HIS A 14 -8.95 -0.25 16.91
N ARG A 15 -9.01 -1.07 17.96
CA ARG A 15 -9.56 -0.71 19.27
C ARG A 15 -8.43 -0.79 20.29
N ASN A 16 -8.02 0.35 20.81
CA ASN A 16 -7.00 0.43 21.86
C ASN A 16 -7.44 -0.36 23.10
N LYS A 17 -6.93 -1.58 23.27
CA LYS A 17 -6.84 -2.28 24.57
C LYS A 17 -5.58 -3.15 24.60
N ALA A 18 -4.94 -3.11 25.76
CA ALA A 18 -3.64 -3.65 26.10
C ALA A 18 -3.44 -5.14 25.76
N PHE A 19 -2.16 -5.52 25.64
CA PHE A 19 -1.54 -6.78 25.19
C PHE A 19 -1.26 -6.85 23.67
N ILE A 20 0.01 -6.57 23.33
CA ILE A 20 0.52 -6.32 21.98
C ILE A 20 0.74 -7.64 21.23
N ARG A 21 -0.33 -8.36 20.91
CA ARG A 21 -0.28 -9.27 19.76
C ARG A 21 -0.47 -8.39 18.52
N GLN A 22 0.49 -8.38 17.61
CA GLN A 22 0.28 -7.74 16.32
C GLN A 22 -0.90 -8.44 15.63
N THR A 23 -1.95 -7.69 15.36
CA THR A 23 -3.16 -8.16 14.69
C THR A 23 -3.41 -7.32 13.46
N GLU A 24 -4.02 -7.93 12.45
CA GLU A 24 -4.55 -7.17 11.33
C GLU A 24 -5.57 -6.13 11.80
N GLY A 25 -5.60 -4.99 11.12
CA GLY A 25 -6.50 -3.91 11.46
C GLY A 25 -6.44 -2.77 10.45
N PHE A 26 -7.40 -1.86 10.51
CA PHE A 26 -7.37 -0.65 9.70
C PHE A 26 -7.75 0.59 10.51
N GLU A 27 -7.35 1.72 9.97
CA GLU A 27 -7.73 3.06 10.36
C GLU A 27 -8.25 3.80 9.12
N LEU A 28 -9.29 4.61 9.33
CA LEU A 28 -9.84 5.51 8.32
C LEU A 28 -9.86 6.90 8.95
N SER A 29 -9.17 7.85 8.34
CA SER A 29 -9.10 9.24 8.77
C SER A 29 -9.38 10.17 7.60
N LEU A 30 -9.75 11.42 7.90
CA LEU A 30 -9.63 12.49 6.90
C LEU A 30 -8.15 12.66 6.54
N LEU A 31 -7.89 13.06 5.30
CA LEU A 31 -6.58 13.55 4.89
C LEU A 31 -6.40 14.95 5.49
N ASP A 32 -5.19 15.25 5.96
CA ASP A 32 -4.90 16.54 6.57
C ASP A 32 -5.22 17.69 5.60
N ASP A 33 -5.80 18.77 6.13
CA ASP A 33 -6.24 19.96 5.38
C ASP A 33 -7.29 19.70 4.27
N CYS A 34 -8.03 18.58 4.34
CA CYS A 34 -9.08 18.24 3.39
C CYS A 34 -10.43 17.96 4.09
N ASP A 35 -11.53 18.50 3.55
CA ASP A 35 -12.89 18.29 4.09
C ASP A 35 -13.58 17.04 3.49
N ASN A 36 -13.05 16.51 2.39
CA ASN A 36 -13.70 15.47 1.59
C ASN A 36 -12.74 14.41 1.02
N ALA A 37 -11.50 14.37 1.51
CA ALA A 37 -10.53 13.33 1.15
C ALA A 37 -10.23 12.46 2.37
N TYR A 38 -10.13 11.15 2.16
CA TYR A 38 -9.96 10.17 3.23
C TYR A 38 -8.72 9.31 2.98
N ARG A 39 -8.00 9.01 4.05
CA ARG A 39 -6.90 8.04 4.05
C ARG A 39 -7.34 6.78 4.79
N LEU A 40 -7.22 5.65 4.11
CA LEU A 40 -7.39 4.33 4.71
C LEU A 40 -6.01 3.70 4.87
N THR A 41 -5.63 3.41 6.11
CA THR A 41 -4.37 2.71 6.43
C THR A 41 -4.72 1.34 6.98
N ALA A 42 -4.19 0.26 6.40
CA ALA A 42 -4.45 -1.11 6.83
C ALA A 42 -3.16 -1.88 7.13
N ALA A 43 -3.11 -2.51 8.30
CA ALA A 43 -2.14 -3.55 8.63
C ALA A 43 -2.76 -4.91 8.30
N VAL A 44 -2.18 -5.62 7.33
CA VAL A 44 -2.70 -6.90 6.85
C VAL A 44 -1.60 -7.94 6.76
N SER A 45 -1.95 -9.22 6.76
CA SER A 45 -1.01 -10.28 6.40
C SER A 45 -0.60 -10.15 4.93
N ALA A 46 0.66 -10.50 4.64
CA ALA A 46 1.23 -10.45 3.29
C ALA A 46 0.37 -11.17 2.23
N GLY A 47 -0.24 -12.30 2.59
CA GLY A 47 -1.11 -13.05 1.67
C GLY A 47 -2.39 -12.33 1.24
N LYS A 48 -2.81 -11.26 1.93
CA LYS A 48 -3.98 -10.44 1.55
C LYS A 48 -3.63 -9.31 0.59
N VAL A 49 -2.35 -8.92 0.50
CA VAL A 49 -1.91 -7.78 -0.30
C VAL A 49 -2.26 -7.94 -1.79
N PRO A 50 -2.04 -9.10 -2.45
CA PRO A 50 -2.42 -9.28 -3.86
C PRO A 50 -3.90 -9.04 -4.11
N THR A 51 -4.76 -9.63 -3.28
CA THR A 51 -6.21 -9.46 -3.40
C THR A 51 -6.63 -8.01 -3.17
N LEU A 52 -6.01 -7.30 -2.23
CA LEU A 52 -6.32 -5.88 -2.00
C LEU A 52 -5.98 -5.00 -3.21
N ILE A 53 -4.84 -5.27 -3.87
CA ILE A 53 -4.43 -4.55 -5.09
C ILE A 53 -5.42 -4.83 -6.21
N GLU A 54 -5.80 -6.09 -6.41
CA GLU A 54 -6.76 -6.50 -7.44
C GLU A 54 -8.15 -5.88 -7.20
N GLU A 55 -8.64 -5.91 -5.96
CA GLU A 55 -9.90 -5.29 -5.58
C GLU A 55 -9.86 -3.77 -5.72
N PHE A 56 -8.75 -3.13 -5.35
CA PHE A 56 -8.57 -1.69 -5.53
C PHE A 56 -8.53 -1.28 -7.01
N ALA A 57 -7.84 -2.06 -7.84
CA ALA A 57 -7.71 -1.78 -9.27
C ALA A 57 -9.06 -1.72 -10.00
N ARG A 58 -10.09 -2.40 -9.49
CA ARG A 58 -11.47 -2.30 -10.01
C ARG A 58 -12.08 -0.92 -9.87
N PHE A 59 -11.54 -0.04 -9.02
CA PHE A 59 -11.96 1.36 -8.92
C PHE A 59 -11.20 2.28 -9.87
N LEU A 60 -10.12 1.82 -10.49
CA LEU A 60 -9.33 2.64 -11.42
C LEU A 60 -9.85 2.55 -12.87
N GLN A 61 -10.49 1.44 -13.26
CA GLN A 61 -11.09 1.13 -14.58
C GLN A 61 -10.65 2.07 -15.73
N GLY A 62 -9.68 1.61 -16.51
CA GLY A 62 -9.04 2.40 -17.57
C GLY A 62 -7.54 2.52 -17.28
N ASP A 63 -7.05 3.75 -17.32
CA ASP A 63 -5.62 4.02 -17.14
C ASP A 63 -5.29 4.30 -15.67
N ALA A 64 -4.10 3.88 -15.25
CA ALA A 64 -3.48 4.22 -13.98
C ALA A 64 -1.99 4.44 -14.21
N PHE A 65 -1.29 4.98 -13.22
CA PHE A 65 0.17 4.88 -13.16
C PHE A 65 0.57 4.02 -11.98
N PHE A 66 1.68 3.32 -12.16
CA PHE A 66 2.32 2.51 -11.15
C PHE A 66 3.33 3.35 -10.37
N ILE A 67 3.34 3.20 -9.06
CA ILE A 67 4.28 3.83 -8.15
C ILE A 67 5.25 2.76 -7.68
N LEU A 68 6.55 3.02 -7.77
CA LEU A 68 7.59 2.15 -7.24
C LEU A 68 8.59 2.98 -6.43
N GLU A 69 8.57 2.78 -5.11
CA GLU A 69 9.55 3.32 -4.19
C GLU A 69 10.62 2.26 -3.93
N PHE A 70 11.89 2.59 -4.13
CA PHE A 70 13.02 1.67 -3.96
C PHE A 70 14.29 2.42 -3.54
N TYR A 71 15.26 1.73 -2.96
CA TYR A 71 16.55 2.32 -2.59
C TYR A 71 17.54 2.16 -3.76
N PRO A 72 17.94 3.26 -4.46
CA PRO A 72 18.89 3.16 -5.55
C PRO A 72 20.30 2.99 -5.00
N ASN A 73 20.95 1.89 -5.38
CA ASN A 73 22.26 1.45 -4.87
C ASN A 73 22.20 1.05 -3.40
N ASP A 74 22.53 -0.20 -3.12
CA ASP A 74 22.82 -0.56 -1.74
C ASP A 74 23.88 -1.65 -1.74
N PRO A 75 25.03 -1.45 -1.06
CA PRO A 75 25.54 -2.55 -0.29
C PRO A 75 24.60 -2.70 0.91
N LEU A 76 23.44 -3.34 0.71
CA LEU A 76 22.48 -3.76 1.76
C LEU A 76 23.17 -4.54 2.92
N LEU A 77 24.41 -4.96 2.67
CA LEU A 77 25.36 -5.64 3.53
C LEU A 77 26.04 -4.74 4.58
N SER A 78 25.95 -3.41 4.45
CA SER A 78 26.63 -2.45 5.33
C SER A 78 25.64 -1.50 5.99
N ARG A 79 24.59 -2.04 6.65
CA ARG A 79 23.75 -1.24 7.57
C ARG A 79 24.59 -0.85 8.78
N PRO A 80 25.08 0.39 8.93
CA PRO A 80 25.78 0.80 10.13
C PRO A 80 24.71 0.94 11.21
N SER A 81 24.86 0.28 12.35
CA SER A 81 24.01 0.48 13.53
C SER A 81 24.20 1.86 14.20
N GLY A 82 24.74 2.84 13.47
CA GLY A 82 25.19 4.13 13.97
C GLY A 82 24.48 5.31 13.32
N LEU A 83 24.85 6.52 13.77
CA LEU A 83 24.33 7.85 13.37
C LEU A 83 24.55 8.23 11.89
N ALA A 84 24.91 7.30 11.02
CA ALA A 84 25.04 7.56 9.60
C ALA A 84 23.66 7.85 8.99
N GLU A 85 23.64 8.79 8.05
CA GLU A 85 22.45 9.20 7.33
C GLU A 85 21.81 7.98 6.65
N ARG A 86 20.55 7.70 6.96
CA ARG A 86 19.83 6.57 6.34
C ARG A 86 19.62 6.90 4.87
N PRO A 87 19.82 5.94 3.94
CA PRO A 87 19.56 6.18 2.54
C PRO A 87 18.09 6.60 2.34
N VAL A 88 17.86 7.57 1.47
CA VAL A 88 16.51 8.03 1.14
C VAL A 88 16.01 7.21 -0.05
N PRO A 89 14.83 6.61 0.02
CA PRO A 89 14.28 5.87 -1.10
C PRO A 89 13.95 6.82 -2.26
N THR A 90 14.10 6.32 -3.48
CA THR A 90 13.69 7.00 -4.70
C THR A 90 12.35 6.47 -5.17
N VAL A 91 11.49 7.37 -5.63
CA VAL A 91 10.17 7.04 -6.17
C VAL A 91 10.18 7.18 -7.68
N TYR A 92 9.77 6.12 -8.36
CA TYR A 92 9.52 6.08 -9.80
C TYR A 92 8.01 6.01 -10.05
N TYR A 93 7.54 6.82 -10.99
CA TYR A 93 6.17 6.81 -11.48
C TYR A 93 6.19 6.37 -12.94
N SER A 94 5.42 5.32 -13.27
CA SER A 94 5.22 4.96 -14.67
C SER A 94 4.41 6.03 -15.40
N PRO A 95 4.42 6.03 -16.75
CA PRO A 95 3.37 6.68 -17.52
C PRO A 95 1.98 6.13 -17.15
N TYR A 96 0.92 6.83 -17.58
CA TYR A 96 -0.42 6.26 -17.57
C TYR A 96 -0.48 5.07 -18.53
N LEU A 97 -0.88 3.92 -18.02
CA LEU A 97 -1.00 2.66 -18.73
C LEU A 97 -2.33 2.00 -18.35
N ALA A 98 -2.80 1.09 -19.20
CA ALA A 98 -3.98 0.30 -18.89
C ALA A 98 -3.75 -0.47 -17.57
N THR A 99 -4.73 -0.39 -16.67
CA THR A 99 -4.59 -0.94 -15.30
C THR A 99 -4.33 -2.45 -15.34
N ASP A 100 -5.00 -3.17 -16.23
CA ASP A 100 -4.80 -4.61 -16.45
C ASP A 100 -3.40 -4.94 -16.97
N TYR A 101 -2.86 -4.11 -17.87
CA TYR A 101 -1.48 -4.23 -18.34
C TYR A 101 -0.48 -4.07 -17.19
N ILE A 102 -0.68 -3.09 -16.30
CA ILE A 102 0.17 -2.91 -15.12
C ILE A 102 0.11 -4.16 -14.24
N LEU A 103 -1.10 -4.63 -13.89
CA LEU A 103 -1.29 -5.80 -13.03
C LEU A 103 -0.62 -7.06 -13.61
N GLN A 104 -0.78 -7.30 -14.91
CA GLN A 104 -0.11 -8.43 -15.59
C GLN A 104 1.41 -8.28 -15.60
N THR A 105 1.92 -7.06 -15.76
CA THR A 105 3.37 -6.77 -15.77
C THR A 105 4.00 -7.02 -14.39
N ILE A 106 3.33 -6.64 -13.31
CA ILE A 106 3.86 -6.77 -11.94
C ILE A 106 3.60 -8.14 -11.33
N ALA A 107 2.60 -8.89 -11.80
CA ALA A 107 2.24 -10.22 -11.28
C ALA A 107 3.43 -11.16 -11.00
N PRO A 108 4.41 -11.36 -11.92
CA PRO A 108 5.56 -12.24 -11.64
C PRO A 108 6.53 -11.72 -10.57
N TYR A 109 6.45 -10.43 -10.23
CA TYR A 109 7.33 -9.80 -9.23
C TYR A 109 6.64 -9.55 -7.89
N LEU A 110 5.31 -9.66 -7.85
CA LEU A 110 4.49 -9.23 -6.71
C LEU A 110 4.86 -9.93 -5.40
N GLU A 111 5.15 -11.23 -5.43
CA GLU A 111 5.59 -11.99 -4.26
C GLU A 111 6.85 -11.38 -3.65
N ARG A 112 7.86 -11.12 -4.48
CA ARG A 112 9.12 -10.49 -4.03
C ARG A 112 8.90 -9.07 -3.54
N MET A 113 8.05 -8.30 -4.21
CA MET A 113 7.74 -6.93 -3.79
C MET A 113 7.08 -6.88 -2.41
N ILE A 114 6.23 -7.85 -2.08
CA ILE A 114 5.58 -7.97 -0.76
C ILE A 114 6.57 -8.43 0.32
N HIS A 115 7.45 -9.38 0.00
CA HIS A 115 8.25 -10.08 1.00
C HIS A 115 9.67 -9.56 1.18
N ASP A 116 10.29 -8.98 0.15
CA ASP A 116 11.69 -8.53 0.23
C ASP A 116 11.81 -7.30 1.15
N GLY A 117 10.75 -6.50 1.32
CA GLY A 117 10.69 -5.44 2.35
C GLY A 117 11.57 -4.21 2.08
N PHE A 118 12.07 -4.07 0.86
CA PHE A 118 12.93 -2.95 0.41
C PHE A 118 12.26 -2.06 -0.64
N VAL A 119 10.97 -2.29 -0.93
CA VAL A 119 10.22 -1.53 -1.93
C VAL A 119 8.85 -1.15 -1.38
N GLY A 120 8.43 0.09 -1.64
CA GLY A 120 7.04 0.52 -1.57
C GLY A 120 6.45 0.50 -2.98
N PHE A 121 5.17 0.21 -3.14
CA PHE A 121 4.58 0.17 -4.46
C PHE A 121 3.08 0.40 -4.43
N GLY A 122 2.55 0.94 -5.52
CA GLY A 122 1.18 1.40 -5.54
C GLY A 122 0.60 1.59 -6.93
N LEU A 123 -0.70 1.89 -6.95
CA LEU A 123 -1.46 2.22 -8.15
C LEU A 123 -2.24 3.50 -7.88
N ALA A 124 -2.19 4.44 -8.81
CA ALA A 124 -2.93 5.69 -8.67
C ALA A 124 -3.49 6.22 -9.99
N ASN A 125 -4.53 7.02 -9.87
CA ASN A 125 -5.10 7.79 -10.97
C ASN A 125 -5.59 9.14 -10.44
N ASN A 126 -4.82 10.20 -10.74
CA ASN A 126 -5.12 11.55 -10.28
C ASN A 126 -6.44 12.09 -10.85
N ARG A 127 -6.86 11.63 -12.03
CA ARG A 127 -8.15 12.04 -12.64
C ARG A 127 -9.34 11.48 -11.86
N ARG A 128 -9.13 10.40 -11.09
CA ARG A 128 -10.16 9.78 -10.24
C ARG A 128 -10.01 10.15 -8.76
N GLY A 129 -8.91 10.80 -8.38
CA GLY A 129 -8.59 11.09 -6.98
C GLY A 129 -8.41 9.82 -6.15
N LEU A 130 -7.85 8.77 -6.75
CA LEU A 130 -7.65 7.46 -6.10
C LEU A 130 -6.18 7.07 -6.12
N GLU A 131 -5.69 6.61 -4.97
CA GLU A 131 -4.34 6.10 -4.77
C GLU A 131 -4.35 4.94 -3.78
N PHE A 132 -3.59 3.90 -4.10
CA PHE A 132 -3.24 2.78 -3.24
C PHE A 132 -1.72 2.71 -3.18
N PHE A 133 -1.15 2.65 -1.98
CA PHE A 133 0.28 2.62 -1.72
C PHE A 133 0.57 1.82 -0.45
#